data_AF-A0A5S4T8M8-F1
#
_entry.id   AF-A0A5S4T8M8-F1
#
_cell.length_a   1.000
_cell.length_b   1.000
_cell.length_c   1.000
_cell.angle_alpha   90.00
_cell.angle_beta   90.00
_cell.angle_gamma   90.00
#
_symmetry.space_group_name_H-M   'P 1'
#
loop_
_entity.id
_entity.type
_entity.pdbx_description
1 polymer ?
#
loop_
_entity_poly.entity_id
_entity_poly.type
_entity_poly.pdbx_seq_one_letter_code
_entity_poly.pdbx_strand_id
1 'polypeptide(L)'
;ANTHVQTKYTRYFNVIDDMHNTMYKGTVFLVQPQAWKYTMNSVDQLPVDDLNHIGVAGIERMTTLIKNAGDLLTTGGSGALPDNITVSINPKGGLATITYGAGSTDIIPQAVLWKKGSVKEPTEADQSV
;
A
#
# COMPACT_ATOMS: atom_id res chain seq x y z
N ALA A 1 11.57 -13.64 -4.42
CA ALA A 1 11.03 -13.47 -5.78
C ALA A 1 11.29 -12.03 -6.21
N ASN A 2 11.71 -11.80 -7.45
CA ASN A 2 12.04 -10.45 -7.94
C ASN A 2 10.74 -9.64 -8.06
N THR A 3 10.53 -8.64 -7.22
CA THR A 3 9.23 -7.97 -6.97
C THR A 3 8.75 -7.04 -8.10
N HIS A 4 9.48 -6.96 -9.22
CA HIS A 4 9.23 -6.00 -10.30
C HIS A 4 9.10 -6.61 -11.70
N VAL A 5 8.86 -7.92 -11.82
CA VAL A 5 8.76 -8.58 -13.13
C VAL A 5 7.30 -8.76 -13.54
N GLN A 6 6.93 -8.16 -14.66
CA GLN A 6 5.68 -8.41 -15.34
C GLN A 6 5.83 -9.61 -16.30
N THR A 7 4.93 -10.58 -16.20
CA THR A 7 4.94 -11.74 -17.11
C THR A 7 3.89 -11.55 -18.20
N LYS A 8 4.31 -11.73 -19.46
CA LYS A 8 3.45 -11.59 -20.64
C LYS A 8 3.16 -12.95 -21.25
N TYR A 9 1.87 -13.24 -21.46
CA TYR A 9 1.40 -14.45 -22.12
C TYR A 9 0.58 -14.09 -23.34
N THR A 10 1.06 -14.44 -24.53
CA THR A 10 0.26 -14.38 -25.75
C THR A 10 -0.55 -15.68 -25.88
N ARG A 11 -1.84 -15.57 -26.17
CA ARG A 11 -2.76 -16.71 -26.37
C ARG A 11 -3.60 -16.49 -27.62
N TYR A 12 -4.03 -17.59 -28.21
CA TYR A 12 -4.90 -17.58 -29.38
C TYR A 12 -6.14 -18.41 -29.07
N PHE A 13 -7.30 -17.84 -29.32
CA PHE A 13 -8.57 -18.56 -29.28
C PHE A 13 -8.92 -19.02 -30.68
N ASN A 14 -9.23 -20.30 -30.79
CA ASN A 14 -9.76 -20.88 -32.01
C ASN A 14 -11.29 -20.81 -31.96
N VAL A 15 -11.90 -20.18 -32.97
CA VAL A 15 -13.35 -20.07 -33.11
C VAL A 15 -13.75 -20.78 -34.40
N ILE A 16 -14.66 -21.74 -34.28
CA ILE A 16 -15.20 -22.52 -35.40
C ILE A 16 -16.67 -22.15 -35.55
N ASP A 17 -17.09 -21.74 -36.75
CA ASP A 17 -18.49 -21.45 -37.06
C ASP A 17 -19.26 -22.71 -37.50
N ASP A 18 -20.58 -22.58 -37.67
CA ASP A 18 -21.44 -23.69 -38.11
C ASP A 18 -21.09 -24.22 -39.52
N MET A 19 -20.34 -23.43 -40.30
CA MET A 19 -19.82 -23.80 -41.62
C MET A 19 -18.44 -24.48 -41.55
N HIS A 20 -17.92 -24.75 -40.36
CA HIS A 20 -16.57 -25.28 -40.10
C HIS A 20 -15.42 -24.36 -40.53
N ASN A 21 -15.68 -23.06 -40.72
CA ASN A 21 -14.60 -22.10 -40.93
C ASN A 21 -13.87 -21.83 -39.61
N THR A 22 -12.55 -21.71 -39.69
CA THR A 22 -11.68 -21.51 -38.54
C THR A 22 -11.17 -20.07 -38.50
N MET A 23 -11.39 -19.37 -37.39
CA MET A 23 -10.84 -18.04 -37.12
C MET A 23 -9.95 -18.07 -35.87
N TYR A 24 -8.75 -17.49 -35.99
CA TYR A 24 -7.84 -17.31 -34.85
C TYR A 24 -7.89 -15.87 -34.33
N LYS A 25 -8.20 -15.71 -33.04
CA LYS A 25 -8.10 -14.40 -32.36
C LYS A 25 -7.00 -14.42 -31.31
N GLY A 26 -5.97 -13.61 -31.52
CA GLY A 26 -4.87 -13.43 -30.57
C GLY A 26 -5.24 -12.44 -29.45
N THR A 27 -4.78 -12.71 -28.23
CA THR A 27 -4.83 -11.78 -27.11
C THR A 27 -3.55 -11.87 -26.27
N VAL A 28 -3.32 -10.86 -25.44
CA VAL A 28 -2.20 -10.79 -24.50
C VAL A 28 -2.74 -10.72 -23.08
N PHE A 29 -2.30 -11.63 -22.23
CA PHE A 29 -2.50 -11.58 -20.79
C PHE A 29 -1.24 -11.05 -20.12
N LEU A 30 -1.42 -10.03 -19.28
CA LEU A 30 -0.35 -9.44 -18.48
C LEU A 30 -0.59 -9.84 -17.03
N VAL A 31 0.39 -10.51 -16.44
CA VAL A 31 0.40 -10.87 -15.01
C VAL A 31 1.36 -9.93 -14.31
N GLN A 32 0.86 -9.20 -13.31
CA GLN A 32 1.59 -8.17 -12.58
C GLN A 32 1.61 -8.49 -11.08
N PRO A 33 2.60 -7.97 -10.33
CA PRO A 33 2.58 -8.02 -8.87
C PRO A 33 1.29 -7.43 -8.30
N GLN A 34 0.76 -8.03 -7.24
CA GLN A 34 -0.49 -7.58 -6.61
C GLN A 34 -0.41 -6.13 -6.12
N ALA A 35 0.77 -5.68 -5.67
CA ALA A 35 1.03 -4.31 -5.25
C ALA A 35 0.65 -3.27 -6.33
N TRP A 36 0.82 -3.58 -7.62
CA TRP A 36 0.55 -2.63 -8.72
C TRP A 36 -0.93 -2.34 -8.93
N LYS A 37 -1.82 -3.13 -8.34
CA LYS A 37 -3.27 -2.87 -8.35
C LYS A 37 -3.64 -1.68 -7.45
N TYR A 38 -2.82 -1.40 -6.44
CA TYR A 38 -3.12 -0.46 -5.37
C TYR A 38 -2.23 0.78 -5.50
N THR A 39 -2.76 1.94 -5.15
CA THR A 39 -1.98 3.17 -5.03
C THR A 39 -2.41 3.88 -3.76
N MET A 40 -1.48 4.06 -2.82
CA MET A 40 -1.75 4.76 -1.57
C MET A 40 -1.77 6.28 -1.82
N ASN A 41 -2.96 6.87 -1.93
CA ASN A 41 -3.09 8.30 -2.19
C ASN A 41 -2.98 9.16 -0.93
N SER A 42 -3.61 8.75 0.17
CA SER A 42 -3.55 9.44 1.44
C SER A 42 -4.03 8.56 2.59
N VAL A 43 -3.48 8.78 3.78
CA VAL A 43 -4.02 8.30 5.06
C VAL A 43 -4.02 9.47 6.04
N ASP A 44 -4.93 9.46 7.01
CA ASP A 44 -4.91 10.47 8.07
C ASP A 44 -3.58 10.42 8.84
N GLN A 45 -2.82 11.50 8.73
CA GLN A 45 -1.54 11.60 9.41
C GLN A 45 -1.70 11.65 10.92
N LEU A 46 -0.93 10.81 11.62
CA LEU A 46 -0.89 10.82 13.07
C LEU A 46 0.21 11.76 13.59
N PRO A 47 -0.07 12.56 14.64
CA PRO A 47 0.94 13.39 15.29
C PRO A 47 1.92 12.53 16.09
N VAL A 48 3.20 12.87 16.02
CA VAL A 48 4.28 12.23 16.81
C VAL A 48 5.29 13.25 17.32
N ASP A 49 5.83 13.02 18.51
CA ASP A 49 6.77 13.94 19.17
C ASP A 49 8.16 13.90 18.51
N ASP A 50 8.64 12.68 18.19
CA ASP A 50 9.88 12.45 17.48
C ASP A 50 9.66 11.58 16.24
N LEU A 51 9.92 12.18 15.09
CA LEU A 51 9.84 11.54 13.78
C LEU A 51 10.90 10.45 13.56
N ASN A 52 11.98 10.45 14.35
CA ASN A 52 13.02 9.43 14.32
C ASN A 52 12.76 8.28 15.30
N HIS A 53 11.76 8.41 16.18
CA HIS A 53 11.42 7.39 17.17
C HIS A 53 9.91 7.31 17.40
N ILE A 54 9.24 6.52 16.55
CA ILE A 54 7.80 6.31 16.65
C ILE A 54 7.50 5.29 17.76
N GLY A 55 6.71 5.71 18.75
CA GLY A 55 6.26 4.84 19.83
C GLY A 55 5.30 3.73 19.36
N VAL A 56 5.28 2.62 20.10
CA VAL A 56 4.49 1.41 19.78
C VAL A 56 3.01 1.73 19.57
N ALA A 57 2.41 2.55 20.44
CA ALA A 57 1.00 2.95 20.31
C ALA A 57 0.72 3.74 19.02
N GLY A 58 1.68 4.55 18.55
CA GLY A 58 1.57 5.25 17.27
C GLY A 58 1.60 4.27 16.10
N ILE A 59 2.51 3.29 16.15
CA ILE A 59 2.64 2.23 15.15
C ILE A 59 1.36 1.39 15.05
N GLU A 60 0.78 0.97 16.17
CA GLU A 60 -0.46 0.18 16.21
C GLU A 60 -1.65 0.93 15.59
N ARG A 61 -1.80 2.22 15.94
CA ARG A 61 -2.85 3.07 15.37
C ARG A 61 -2.67 3.27 13.87
N MET A 62 -1.46 3.60 13.42
CA MET A 62 -1.18 3.76 11.99
C MET A 62 -1.36 2.47 11.21
N THR A 63 -0.94 1.34 11.78
CA THR A 63 -1.14 0.01 11.18
C THR A 63 -2.63 -0.27 10.96
N THR A 64 -3.47 0.08 11.94
CA THR A 64 -4.92 -0.05 11.85
C THR A 64 -5.50 0.87 10.78
N LEU A 65 -5.06 2.14 10.72
CA LEU A 65 -5.47 3.08 9.69
C LEU A 65 -5.11 2.59 8.28
N ILE A 66 -3.89 2.08 8.07
CA ILE A 66 -3.46 1.54 6.78
C ILE A 66 -4.34 0.35 6.37
N LYS A 67 -4.59 -0.61 7.29
CA LYS A 67 -5.44 -1.78 7.00
C LYS A 67 -6.90 -1.40 6.69
N ASN A 68 -7.38 -0.35 7.35
CA ASN A 68 -8.74 0.16 7.18
C ASN A 68 -8.83 1.30 6.15
N ALA A 69 -7.72 1.63 5.46
CA ALA A 69 -7.70 2.69 4.46
C ALA A 69 -8.59 2.24 3.31
N GLY A 70 -9.84 2.67 3.37
CA GLY A 70 -10.95 2.22 2.53
C GLY A 70 -10.70 2.54 1.06
N ASP A 71 -11.09 3.73 0.60
CA ASP A 71 -10.98 4.18 -0.81
C ASP A 71 -9.52 4.42 -1.26
N LEU A 72 -8.64 3.43 -1.07
CA LEU A 72 -7.29 3.42 -1.61
C LEU A 72 -7.37 3.12 -3.11
N LEU A 73 -7.66 4.18 -3.85
CA LEU A 73 -7.97 4.23 -5.28
C LEU A 73 -7.05 3.30 -6.09
N THR A 74 -7.65 2.21 -6.56
CA THR A 74 -7.05 1.36 -7.59
C THR A 74 -6.94 2.15 -8.89
N THR A 75 -6.14 1.68 -9.83
CA THR A 75 -6.10 2.19 -11.22
C THR A 75 -7.42 2.03 -12.00
N GLY A 76 -8.57 1.83 -11.33
CA GLY A 76 -9.89 1.71 -11.93
C GLY A 76 -11.12 1.71 -10.98
N GLY A 77 -11.02 2.13 -9.70
CA GLY A 77 -12.18 2.20 -8.79
C GLY A 77 -11.90 1.98 -7.30
N SER A 78 -12.89 2.30 -6.45
CA SER A 78 -12.89 2.08 -4.99
C SER A 78 -12.71 0.61 -4.64
N GLY A 79 -11.87 0.29 -3.65
CA GLY A 79 -11.73 -1.07 -3.15
C GLY A 79 -10.80 -1.17 -1.95
N ALA A 80 -11.12 -2.09 -1.03
CA ALA A 80 -10.31 -2.35 0.15
C ALA A 80 -9.00 -3.10 -0.18
N LEU A 81 -8.01 -2.93 0.69
CA LEU A 81 -6.84 -3.80 0.71
C LEU A 81 -7.26 -5.26 0.97
N PRO A 82 -6.54 -6.25 0.44
CA PRO A 82 -6.82 -7.66 0.73
C PRO A 82 -6.65 -7.98 2.22
N ASP A 83 -7.46 -8.90 2.76
CA ASP A 83 -7.41 -9.28 4.18
C ASP A 83 -6.06 -9.90 4.61
N ASN A 84 -5.32 -10.48 3.67
CA ASN A 84 -4.07 -11.19 3.92
C ASN A 84 -2.81 -10.32 3.82
N ILE A 85 -2.95 -8.99 3.88
CA ILE A 85 -1.79 -8.10 3.92
C ILE A 85 -1.09 -8.14 5.28
N THR A 86 0.22 -7.89 5.27
CA THR A 86 0.97 -7.54 6.48
C THR A 86 1.51 -6.12 6.34
N VAL A 87 1.49 -5.38 7.45
CA VAL A 87 2.01 -4.02 7.52
C VAL A 87 3.11 -4.02 8.56
N SER A 88 4.28 -3.51 8.19
CA SER A 88 5.41 -3.29 9.09
C SER A 88 5.78 -1.82 9.06
N ILE A 89 5.99 -1.22 10.22
CA ILE A 89 6.43 0.18 10.34
C ILE A 89 7.78 0.19 11.05
N ASN A 90 8.75 0.85 10.44
CA ASN A 90 10.04 1.04 11.07
C ASN A 90 9.91 2.10 12.19
N PRO A 91 10.14 1.76 13.47
CA PRO A 91 10.08 2.75 14.56
C PRO A 91 11.14 3.84 14.39
N LYS A 92 12.25 3.53 13.71
CA LYS A 92 13.34 4.47 13.41
C LYS A 92 13.18 5.03 12.01
N GLY A 93 12.38 6.09 11.89
CA GLY A 93 12.11 6.79 10.62
C GLY A 93 10.71 6.58 10.06
N GLY A 94 9.84 5.85 10.73
CA GLY A 94 8.38 5.86 10.50
C GLY A 94 7.88 5.37 9.13
N LEU A 95 8.74 4.89 8.24
CA LEU A 95 8.33 4.35 6.94
C LEU A 95 7.55 3.04 7.14
N ALA A 96 6.46 2.86 6.38
CA ALA A 96 5.69 1.63 6.38
C ALA A 96 5.95 0.81 5.11
N THR A 97 5.96 -0.51 5.27
CA THR A 97 5.99 -1.49 4.19
C THR A 97 4.71 -2.32 4.26
N ILE A 98 3.95 -2.34 3.17
CA ILE A 98 2.82 -3.25 2.98
C ILE A 98 3.35 -4.46 2.21
N THR A 99 3.08 -5.67 2.71
CA THR A 99 3.33 -6.92 1.97
C THR A 99 2.00 -7.57 1.64
N TYR A 100 1.78 -7.84 0.35
CA TYR A 100 0.58 -8.50 -0.16
C TYR A 100 0.75 -10.02 -0.16
N GLY A 101 -0.35 -10.78 -0.28
CA GLY A 101 -0.34 -12.24 -0.12
C GLY A 101 0.68 -13.00 -0.98
N ALA A 102 0.92 -12.54 -2.21
CA ALA A 102 1.92 -13.14 -3.11
C ALA A 102 3.38 -12.67 -2.84
N GLY A 103 3.60 -11.88 -1.79
CA GLY A 103 4.90 -11.38 -1.36
C GLY A 103 5.37 -10.11 -2.07
N SER A 104 4.58 -9.54 -3.00
CA SER A 104 4.87 -8.20 -3.53
C SER A 104 4.73 -7.16 -2.42
N THR A 105 5.51 -6.08 -2.48
CA THR A 105 5.52 -5.05 -1.43
C THR A 105 5.28 -3.67 -2.01
N ASP A 106 4.73 -2.77 -1.17
CA ASP A 106 4.66 -1.34 -1.41
C ASP A 106 5.21 -0.57 -0.20
N ILE A 107 5.74 0.63 -0.45
CA ILE A 107 6.42 1.46 0.55
C ILE A 107 5.68 2.78 0.69
N ILE A 108 5.24 3.09 1.92
CA ILE A 108 4.62 4.37 2.23
C ILE A 108 5.65 5.24 2.98
N PRO A 109 6.07 6.37 2.39
CA PRO A 109 7.02 7.28 3.02
C PRO A 109 6.50 7.83 4.34
N GLN A 110 7.43 8.08 5.27
CA GLN A 110 7.16 8.69 6.56
C GLN A 110 6.31 9.96 6.48
N ALA A 111 6.60 10.83 5.50
CA ALA A 111 5.90 12.10 5.30
C ALA A 111 4.42 11.95 4.91
N VAL A 112 3.99 10.76 4.49
CA VAL A 112 2.57 10.46 4.20
C VAL A 112 1.85 10.02 5.46
N LEU A 113 2.55 9.41 6.41
CA LEU A 113 1.98 8.78 7.59
C LEU A 113 1.98 9.69 8.82
N TRP A 114 3.02 10.52 8.99
CA TRP A 114 3.26 11.22 10.24
C TRP A 114 3.34 12.72 10.05
N LYS A 115 2.86 13.45 11.05
CA LYS A 115 3.13 14.87 11.22
C LYS A 115 3.80 15.10 12.56
N LYS A 116 4.72 16.08 12.62
CA LYS A 116 5.31 16.48 13.89
C LYS A 116 4.22 17.05 14.79
N GLY A 117 4.10 16.53 16.01
CA GLY A 117 3.22 17.08 17.03
C GLY A 117 3.62 18.53 17.34
N SER A 118 2.65 19.38 17.64
CA SER A 118 2.94 20.70 18.19
C SER A 118 3.62 20.49 19.54
N VAL A 119 4.87 20.94 19.66
CA VAL A 119 5.53 21.05 20.96
C VAL A 119 4.63 21.94 21.82
N LYS A 120 4.09 21.42 22.93
CA LYS A 120 3.61 22.32 23.99
C LYS A 120 4.83 23.11 24.41
N GLU A 121 4.85 24.42 24.13
CA GLU A 121 5.85 25.27 24.77
C GLU A 121 5.78 25.01 26.28
N PRO A 122 6.93 24.83 26.95
CA PRO A 122 6.94 24.70 28.39
C PRO A 122 6.31 25.97 28.97
N THR A 123 5.15 25.83 29.60
CA THR A 123 4.56 26.91 30.39
C THR A 123 5.53 27.27 31.52
N GLU A 124 5.62 28.56 31.91
CA GLU A 124 6.52 29.04 32.98
C GLU A 124 6.45 28.22 34.29
N ALA A 125 5.36 27.47 34.51
CA ALA A 125 5.20 26.54 35.63
C ALA A 125 6.18 25.34 35.63
N ASP A 126 6.75 24.95 34.48
CA ASP A 126 7.68 23.82 34.36
C ASP A 126 9.16 24.22 34.53
N GLN A 127 9.48 25.53 34.63
CA GLN A 127 10.85 26.03 34.74
C GLN A 127 11.28 26.38 36.18
N SER A 128 10.42 26.14 37.17
CA SER A 128 10.73 26.40 38.58
C SER A 128 11.01 25.10 39.34
N VAL A 129 12.19 24.52 39.14
CA VAL A 129 12.81 23.54 40.06
C VAL A 129 14.25 23.93 40.32
#